data_AF-A0A499UMQ0-F1
#
_entry.id   AF-A0A499UMQ0-F1
#
_cell.length_a   1.000
_cell.length_b   1.000
_cell.length_c   1.000
_cell.angle_alpha   90.00
_cell.angle_beta   90.00
_cell.angle_gamma   90.00
#
_symmetry.space_group_name_H-M   'P 1'
#
loop_
_entity.id
_entity.type
_entity.pdbx_description
1 polymer ?
#
loop_
_entity_poly.entity_id
_entity_poly.type
_entity_poly.pdbx_seq_one_letter_code
_entity_poly.pdbx_strand_id
1 'polypeptide(L)'
;MDQALPYIQERIQNGGGQKQAIVLDVDNTSLETYFQLFPPTPAVERVLELTRYANERGVGIFFITARPDVLEQVIRGNLVHVGYPISGLYQRSLGDIFGDPTEYKTAKRAEIESLGYTIIANIGNNQSDLVGGHAERTFKLPDYDGQLS
;
A
#
# COMPACT_ATOMS: atom_id res chain seq x y z
N MET A 1 -1.25 -5.62 -12.53
CA MET A 1 -1.95 -4.32 -12.63
C MET A 1 -3.20 -4.38 -13.51
N ASP A 2 -3.23 -5.27 -14.49
CA ASP A 2 -4.31 -5.43 -15.48
C ASP A 2 -5.70 -5.65 -14.87
N GLN A 3 -5.79 -6.23 -13.67
CA GLN A 3 -7.05 -6.35 -12.92
C GLN A 3 -7.30 -5.21 -11.94
N ALA A 4 -6.24 -4.67 -11.32
CA ALA A 4 -6.35 -3.64 -10.29
C ALA A 4 -6.78 -2.30 -10.89
N LEU A 5 -6.14 -1.88 -11.97
CA LEU A 5 -6.37 -0.55 -12.56
C LEU A 5 -7.81 -0.38 -13.06
N PRO A 6 -8.39 -1.28 -13.89
CA PRO A 6 -9.76 -1.09 -14.37
C PRO A 6 -10.79 -1.08 -13.23
N TYR A 7 -10.63 -1.98 -12.25
CA TYR A 7 -11.52 -2.01 -11.09
C TYR A 7 -11.44 -0.72 -10.26
N ILE A 8 -10.22 -0.22 -9.99
CA ILE A 8 -10.03 1.01 -9.21
C ILE A 8 -10.60 2.21 -9.97
N GLN A 9 -10.40 2.28 -11.29
CA GLN A 9 -10.97 3.34 -12.13
C GLN A 9 -12.50 3.36 -12.07
N GLU A 10 -13.14 2.21 -12.25
CA GLU A 10 -14.59 2.06 -12.15
C GLU A 10 -15.09 2.42 -10.75
N ARG A 11 -14.40 1.94 -9.71
CA ARG A 11 -14.81 2.15 -8.32
C ARG A 11 -14.70 3.61 -7.88
N ILE A 12 -13.69 4.34 -8.39
CA ILE A 12 -13.55 5.79 -8.17
C ILE A 12 -14.73 6.54 -8.82
N GLN A 13 -15.08 6.21 -10.07
CA GLN A 13 -16.20 6.85 -10.77
C GLN A 13 -17.55 6.61 -10.08
N ASN A 14 -17.74 5.40 -9.55
CA ASN A 14 -18.96 4.99 -8.84
C ASN A 14 -18.91 5.32 -7.34
N GLY A 15 -17.96 6.15 -6.90
CA GLY A 15 -17.67 6.43 -5.49
C GLY A 15 -18.79 7.11 -4.70
N GLY A 16 -19.72 7.79 -5.37
CA GLY A 16 -20.91 8.38 -4.72
C GLY A 16 -20.61 9.35 -3.56
N GLY A 17 -19.43 10.00 -3.56
CA GLY A 17 -18.99 10.90 -2.49
C GLY A 17 -18.33 10.23 -1.28
N GLN A 18 -18.10 8.91 -1.32
CA GLN A 18 -17.33 8.21 -0.29
C GLN A 18 -15.89 8.72 -0.25
N LYS A 19 -15.34 8.81 0.96
CA LYS A 19 -13.92 9.08 1.18
C LYS A 19 -13.15 7.79 0.88
N GLN A 20 -12.57 7.66 -0.30
CA GLN A 20 -11.96 6.39 -0.72
C GLN A 20 -10.47 6.30 -0.33
N ALA A 21 -9.99 5.08 -0.11
CA ALA A 21 -8.60 4.79 0.18
C ALA A 21 -8.06 3.60 -0.62
N ILE A 22 -6.77 3.64 -0.93
CA ILE A 22 -5.97 2.50 -1.38
C ILE A 22 -4.91 2.24 -0.31
N VAL A 23 -4.76 0.96 0.04
CA VAL A 23 -3.75 0.48 0.96
C VAL A 23 -2.70 -0.30 0.19
N LEU A 24 -1.43 -0.03 0.48
CA LEU A 24 -0.27 -0.62 -0.16
C LEU A 24 0.68 -1.21 0.89
N ASP A 25 1.26 -2.37 0.59
CA ASP A 25 2.55 -2.74 1.19
C ASP A 25 3.70 -1.93 0.57
N VAL A 26 4.83 -1.85 1.28
CA VAL A 26 6.02 -1.13 0.83
C VAL A 26 6.94 -2.06 0.03
N ASP A 27 7.43 -3.11 0.67
CA ASP A 27 8.49 -3.97 0.13
C ASP A 27 7.96 -4.80 -1.04
N ASN A 28 8.63 -4.78 -2.19
CA ASN A 28 8.27 -5.55 -3.38
C ASN A 28 6.85 -5.30 -3.91
N THR A 29 6.24 -4.21 -3.45
CA THR A 29 4.88 -3.79 -3.82
C THR A 29 4.92 -2.36 -4.31
N SER A 30 5.37 -1.43 -3.45
CA SER A 30 5.51 -0.02 -3.82
C SER A 30 6.94 0.31 -4.24
N LEU A 31 7.93 -0.33 -3.59
CA LEU A 31 9.36 -0.16 -3.83
C LEU A 31 9.99 -1.50 -4.26
N GLU A 32 10.91 -1.45 -5.22
CA GLU A 32 11.63 -2.60 -5.79
C GLU A 32 12.74 -3.13 -4.87
N THR A 33 12.40 -3.43 -3.62
CA THR A 33 13.38 -3.74 -2.54
C THR A 33 14.15 -5.03 -2.77
N TYR A 34 13.63 -5.96 -3.57
CA TYR A 34 14.34 -7.17 -4.01
C TYR A 34 15.53 -6.84 -4.91
N PHE A 35 15.37 -5.90 -5.85
CA PHE A 35 16.43 -5.51 -6.78
C PHE A 35 17.36 -4.46 -6.20
N GLN A 36 16.84 -3.56 -5.35
CA GLN A 36 17.63 -2.52 -4.72
C GLN A 36 17.29 -2.36 -3.23
N LEU A 37 18.11 -3.00 -2.40
CA LEU A 37 17.92 -3.04 -0.96
C LEU A 37 18.11 -1.67 -0.27
N PHE A 38 18.97 -0.80 -0.83
CA PHE A 38 19.31 0.49 -0.22
C PHE A 38 18.73 1.68 -0.98
N PRO A 39 18.25 2.72 -0.26
CA PRO A 39 17.73 3.93 -0.88
C PRO A 39 18.74 4.64 -1.80
N PRO A 40 18.28 5.30 -2.88
CA PRO A 40 16.87 5.40 -3.30
C PRO A 40 16.43 4.15 -4.07
N THR A 41 15.63 3.29 -3.44
CA THR A 41 15.01 2.13 -4.07
C THR A 41 13.97 2.61 -5.08
N PRO A 42 13.99 2.15 -6.34
CA PRO A 42 13.00 2.54 -7.34
C PRO A 42 11.57 2.19 -6.93
N ALA A 43 10.61 2.91 -7.48
CA ALA A 43 9.21 2.54 -7.38
C ALA A 43 8.89 1.39 -8.34
N VAL A 44 7.92 0.55 -7.98
CA VAL A 44 7.23 -0.29 -8.96
C VAL A 44 6.37 0.64 -9.83
N GLU A 45 6.82 0.94 -11.05
CA GLU A 45 6.31 2.07 -11.85
C GLU A 45 4.78 2.04 -12.03
N ARG A 46 4.22 0.88 -12.38
CA ARG A 46 2.76 0.77 -12.60
C ARG A 46 1.94 0.99 -11.33
N VAL A 47 2.50 0.68 -10.15
CA VAL A 47 1.85 0.96 -8.86
C VAL A 47 1.90 2.44 -8.57
N LEU A 48 3.05 3.09 -8.81
CA LEU A 48 3.20 4.54 -8.70
C LEU A 48 2.21 5.29 -9.61
N GLU A 49 2.12 4.93 -10.89
CA GLU A 49 1.16 5.51 -11.84
C GLU A 49 -0.29 5.40 -11.35
N LEU A 50 -0.68 4.22 -10.86
CA LEU A 50 -2.02 4.01 -10.31
C LEU A 50 -2.28 4.89 -9.09
N THR A 51 -1.32 4.99 -8.17
CA THR A 51 -1.50 5.80 -6.96
C THR A 51 -1.61 7.28 -7.26
N ARG A 52 -0.83 7.80 -8.23
CA ARG A 52 -0.96 9.19 -8.71
C ARG A 52 -2.33 9.41 -9.33
N TYR A 53 -2.75 8.54 -10.24
CA TYR A 53 -4.07 8.60 -10.86
C TYR A 53 -5.21 8.67 -9.83
N ALA A 54 -5.15 7.79 -8.81
CA ALA A 54 -6.16 7.72 -7.77
C ALA A 54 -6.11 8.95 -6.85
N ASN A 55 -4.91 9.39 -6.46
CA ASN A 55 -4.75 10.54 -5.57
C ASN A 55 -5.21 11.86 -6.19
N GLU A 56 -4.96 12.07 -7.49
CA GLU A 56 -5.50 13.21 -8.25
C GLU A 56 -7.04 13.28 -8.23
N ARG A 57 -7.70 12.16 -7.93
CA ARG A 57 -9.17 12.04 -7.83
C ARG A 57 -9.67 11.98 -6.38
N GLY A 58 -8.82 12.37 -5.43
CA GLY A 58 -9.18 12.49 -4.01
C GLY A 58 -9.10 11.19 -3.22
N VAL A 59 -8.54 10.12 -3.79
CA VAL A 59 -8.33 8.86 -3.07
C VAL A 59 -7.12 9.01 -2.13
N GLY A 60 -7.30 8.61 -0.87
CA GLY A 60 -6.22 8.55 0.11
C GLY A 60 -5.29 7.37 -0.15
N ILE A 61 -3.98 7.60 -0.11
CA ILE A 61 -2.97 6.57 -0.38
C ILE A 61 -2.24 6.24 0.92
N PHE A 62 -2.45 5.03 1.45
CA PHE A 62 -1.93 4.58 2.72
C PHE A 62 -0.94 3.44 2.54
N PHE A 63 0.14 3.46 3.30
CA PHE A 63 1.16 2.41 3.31
C PHE A 63 1.12 1.69 4.65
N ILE A 64 1.10 0.36 4.64
CA ILE A 64 1.20 -0.47 5.84
C ILE A 64 2.32 -1.49 5.63
N THR A 65 3.41 -1.36 6.37
CA THR A 65 4.60 -2.21 6.24
C THR A 65 4.93 -2.90 7.56
N ALA A 66 5.58 -4.06 7.46
CA ALA A 66 6.16 -4.74 8.60
C ALA A 66 7.51 -4.14 9.05
N ARG A 67 8.08 -3.18 8.29
CA ARG A 67 9.32 -2.52 8.66
C ARG A 67 9.17 -1.76 10.00
N PRO A 68 10.21 -1.76 10.86
CA PRO A 68 10.21 -1.02 12.12
C PRO A 68 10.00 0.48 11.94
N ASP A 69 9.30 1.10 12.87
CA ASP A 69 9.03 2.55 12.93
C ASP A 69 10.30 3.41 13.03
N VAL A 70 11.39 2.90 13.62
CA VAL A 70 12.71 3.56 13.62
C VAL A 70 13.25 3.88 12.22
N LEU A 71 12.72 3.25 11.17
CA LEU A 71 13.06 3.51 9.77
C LEU A 71 12.11 4.50 9.08
N GLU A 72 11.18 5.16 9.80
CA GLU A 72 10.15 6.00 9.19
C GLU A 72 10.74 7.06 8.25
N GLN A 73 11.74 7.81 8.70
CA GLN A 73 12.33 8.87 7.89
C GLN A 73 12.97 8.33 6.60
N VAL A 74 13.54 7.13 6.65
CA VAL A 74 14.15 6.46 5.49
C VAL A 74 13.08 6.02 4.51
N ILE A 75 12.03 5.34 4.98
CA ILE A 75 10.96 4.82 4.13
C ILE A 75 10.16 5.97 3.52
N ARG A 76 9.71 6.92 4.36
CA ARG A 76 8.98 8.12 3.90
C ARG A 76 9.83 8.94 2.95
N GLY A 77 11.11 9.12 3.25
CA GLY A 77 12.06 9.82 2.37
C GLY A 77 12.15 9.17 0.99
N ASN A 78 12.26 7.84 0.93
CA ASN A 78 12.29 7.12 -0.34
C ASN A 78 10.96 7.23 -1.10
N LEU A 79 9.81 7.06 -0.44
CA LEU A 79 8.49 7.16 -1.06
C LEU A 79 8.25 8.56 -1.65
N VAL A 80 8.62 9.61 -0.91
CA VAL A 80 8.56 10.99 -1.40
C VAL A 80 9.53 11.20 -2.56
N HIS A 81 10.75 10.68 -2.47
CA HIS A 81 11.78 10.83 -3.50
C HIS A 81 11.33 10.25 -4.85
N VAL A 82 10.72 9.06 -4.85
CA VAL A 82 10.18 8.44 -6.08
C VAL A 82 8.80 9.01 -6.47
N GLY A 83 8.21 9.85 -5.61
CA GLY A 83 7.05 10.68 -5.91
C GLY A 83 5.71 10.00 -5.66
N TYR A 84 5.62 9.13 -4.65
CA TYR A 84 4.34 8.64 -4.14
C TYR A 84 3.60 9.74 -3.38
N PRO A 85 2.29 9.93 -3.60
CA PRO A 85 1.42 10.61 -2.65
C PRO A 85 1.28 9.77 -1.37
N ILE A 86 1.33 10.41 -0.19
CA ILE A 86 1.27 9.71 1.11
C ILE A 86 0.21 10.36 1.99
N SER A 87 -0.92 9.68 2.17
CA SER A 87 -1.95 10.05 3.16
C SER A 87 -1.66 9.47 4.54
N GLY A 88 -0.95 8.35 4.62
CA GLY A 88 -0.46 7.79 5.88
C GLY A 88 0.55 6.67 5.66
N LEU A 89 1.43 6.47 6.64
CA LEU A 89 2.44 5.42 6.66
C LEU A 89 2.39 4.77 8.04
N TYR A 90 2.07 3.48 8.09
CA TYR A 90 1.97 2.69 9.31
C TYR A 90 3.09 1.64 9.32
N GLN A 91 3.92 1.71 10.36
CA GLN A 91 5.07 0.85 10.59
C GLN A 91 4.95 0.14 11.93
N ARG A 92 5.61 -1.01 12.06
CA ARG A 92 5.55 -1.77 13.30
C ARG A 92 6.40 -1.10 14.38
N SER A 93 5.81 -0.94 15.56
CA SER A 93 6.59 -0.54 16.73
C SER A 93 7.56 -1.66 17.12
N LEU A 94 8.67 -1.32 17.78
CA LEU A 94 9.62 -2.31 18.30
C LEU A 94 8.98 -3.32 19.27
N GLY A 95 7.91 -2.95 19.97
CA GLY A 95 7.17 -3.88 20.83
C GLY A 95 6.31 -4.88 20.04
N ASP A 96 5.88 -4.48 18.85
CA ASP A 96 5.01 -5.28 18.01
C ASP A 96 5.78 -6.18 17.06
N ILE A 97 7.10 -6.01 16.83
CA ILE A 97 7.86 -6.73 15.77
C ILE A 97 7.80 -8.26 15.89
N PHE A 98 7.60 -8.80 17.09
CA PHE A 98 7.50 -10.23 17.34
C PHE A 98 6.07 -10.79 17.22
N GLY A 99 5.06 -9.92 17.10
CA GLY A 99 3.66 -10.32 16.87
C GLY A 99 3.39 -10.82 15.44
N ASP A 100 2.14 -11.19 15.15
CA ASP A 100 1.73 -11.59 13.80
C ASP A 100 1.63 -10.36 12.87
N PRO A 101 2.39 -10.30 11.76
CA PRO A 101 2.26 -9.23 10.77
C PRO A 101 0.85 -9.10 10.20
N THR A 102 0.12 -10.21 10.07
CA THR A 102 -1.25 -10.24 9.57
C THR A 102 -2.20 -9.49 10.49
N GLU A 103 -2.15 -9.78 11.80
CA GLU A 103 -2.98 -9.11 12.80
C GLU A 103 -2.69 -7.61 12.83
N TYR A 104 -1.40 -7.25 12.81
CA TYR A 104 -0.98 -5.85 12.73
C TYR A 104 -1.55 -5.15 11.49
N LYS A 105 -1.35 -5.72 10.29
CA LYS A 105 -1.83 -5.10 9.04
C LYS A 105 -3.35 -5.00 8.99
N THR A 106 -4.05 -5.99 9.54
CA THR A 106 -5.52 -5.99 9.67
C THR A 106 -5.99 -4.86 10.57
N ALA A 107 -5.39 -4.72 11.75
CA ALA A 107 -5.72 -3.65 12.69
C ALA A 107 -5.52 -2.26 12.08
N LYS A 108 -4.45 -2.07 11.29
CA LYS A 108 -4.18 -0.79 10.61
C LYS A 108 -5.15 -0.48 9.47
N ARG A 109 -5.67 -1.49 8.75
CA ARG A 109 -6.76 -1.25 7.80
C ARG A 109 -8.06 -0.87 8.51
N ALA A 110 -8.40 -1.53 9.62
CA ALA A 110 -9.54 -1.15 10.44
C ALA A 110 -9.40 0.28 11.00
N GLU A 111 -8.19 0.68 11.39
CA GLU A 111 -7.88 2.06 11.80
C GLU A 111 -8.16 3.05 10.67
N ILE A 112 -7.73 2.77 9.45
CA ILE A 112 -8.02 3.61 8.27
C ILE A 112 -9.53 3.73 8.01
N GLU A 113 -10.29 2.63 8.10
CA GLU A 113 -11.75 2.68 7.98
C GLU A 113 -12.39 3.54 9.08
N SER A 114 -11.88 3.47 10.31
CA SER A 114 -12.36 4.30 11.43
C SER A 114 -12.16 5.81 11.21
N LEU A 115 -11.23 6.19 10.33
CA LEU A 115 -11.03 7.58 9.86
C LEU A 115 -12.04 8.01 8.78
N GLY A 116 -13.07 7.18 8.53
CA GLY A 116 -14.14 7.40 7.58
C GLY A 116 -13.80 7.00 6.14
N TYR A 117 -12.70 6.28 5.93
CA TYR A 117 -12.33 5.82 4.59
C TYR A 117 -13.02 4.51 4.21
N THR A 118 -13.38 4.39 2.94
CA THR A 118 -13.69 3.10 2.31
C THR A 118 -12.44 2.61 1.57
N ILE A 119 -11.84 1.52 2.04
CA ILE A 119 -10.66 0.94 1.38
C ILE A 119 -11.12 0.16 0.15
N ILE A 120 -11.02 0.78 -1.02
CA ILE A 120 -11.47 0.19 -2.29
C ILE A 120 -10.48 -0.86 -2.79
N ALA A 121 -9.20 -0.71 -2.50
CA ALA A 121 -8.18 -1.68 -2.89
C ALA A 121 -7.09 -1.81 -1.83
N ASN A 122 -6.68 -3.06 -1.59
CA ASN A 122 -5.51 -3.41 -0.80
C ASN A 122 -4.54 -4.21 -1.69
N ILE A 123 -3.33 -3.70 -1.87
CA ILE A 123 -2.35 -4.20 -2.84
C ILE A 123 -1.07 -4.59 -2.09
N GLY A 124 -0.59 -5.80 -2.33
CA GLY A 124 0.59 -6.35 -1.67
C GLY A 124 1.12 -7.57 -2.43
N ASN A 125 2.36 -7.94 -2.19
CA ASN A 125 2.96 -9.12 -2.80
C ASN A 125 2.82 -10.35 -1.89
N ASN A 126 2.78 -10.19 -0.56
CA ASN A 126 2.67 -11.31 0.37
C ASN A 126 1.23 -11.60 0.80
N GLN A 127 0.97 -12.84 1.21
CA GLN A 127 -0.36 -13.23 1.71
C GLN A 127 -0.78 -12.41 2.95
N SER A 128 0.16 -12.13 3.86
CA SER A 128 -0.05 -11.32 5.07
C SER A 128 -0.56 -9.91 4.80
N ASP A 129 -0.32 -9.40 3.59
CA ASP A 129 -0.77 -8.06 3.20
C ASP A 129 -2.26 -8.04 2.93
N LEU A 130 -2.81 -9.16 2.45
CA LEU A 130 -4.13 -9.23 1.83
C LEU A 130 -5.19 -9.87 2.73
N VAL A 131 -4.79 -10.80 3.60
CA VAL A 131 -5.72 -11.49 4.49
C VAL A 131 -6.14 -10.62 5.67
N GLY A 132 -7.31 -10.91 6.26
CA GLY A 132 -7.85 -10.19 7.42
C GLY A 132 -8.96 -9.17 7.10
N GLY A 133 -9.30 -8.97 5.82
CA GLY A 133 -10.40 -8.10 5.41
C GLY A 133 -10.08 -6.61 5.47
N HIS A 134 -11.11 -5.78 5.67
CA HIS A 134 -11.03 -4.30 5.66
C HIS A 134 -10.55 -3.72 4.32
N ALA A 135 -10.97 -4.33 3.22
CA ALA A 135 -10.84 -3.82 1.87
C ALA A 135 -11.92 -4.46 0.99
N GLU A 136 -12.51 -3.71 0.08
CA GLU A 136 -13.49 -4.24 -0.87
C GLU A 136 -12.86 -5.25 -1.82
N ARG A 137 -11.62 -5.02 -2.22
CA ARG A 137 -10.86 -5.92 -3.08
C ARG A 137 -9.38 -5.95 -2.75
N THR A 138 -8.81 -7.14 -2.81
CA THR A 138 -7.38 -7.39 -2.63
C THR A 138 -6.73 -7.73 -3.96
N PHE A 139 -5.52 -7.22 -4.21
CA PHE A 139 -4.74 -7.51 -5.40
C PHE A 139 -3.36 -8.00 -5.01
N LYS A 140 -3.09 -9.28 -5.27
CA LYS A 140 -1.77 -9.87 -5.09
C LYS A 140 -0.87 -9.53 -6.26
N LEU A 141 0.28 -8.93 -6.00
CA LEU A 141 1.35 -8.80 -6.98
C LEU A 141 2.20 -10.10 -7.01
N PRO A 142 2.84 -10.44 -8.13
CA PRO A 142 3.80 -11.54 -8.20
C PRO A 142 4.92 -11.35 -7.17
N ASP A 143 5.33 -12.46 -6.57
CA ASP A 143 6.62 -12.51 -5.85
C ASP A 143 7.73 -12.74 -6.89
N TYR A 144 8.96 -12.32 -6.59
CA TYR A 144 10.06 -12.28 -7.56
C TYR A 144 10.68 -13.66 -7.87
N ASP A 145 9.85 -14.55 -8.42
CA ASP A 145 10.16 -15.63 -9.37
C ASP A 145 9.07 -15.74 -10.46
N GLY A 146 8.58 -14.57 -10.91
CA GLY A 146 7.61 -14.41 -12.01
C GLY A 146 7.39 -12.94 -12.39
N GLN A 147 8.51 -12.22 -12.40
CA GLN A 147 8.77 -10.79 -12.18
C GLN A 147 7.75 -9.77 -12.74
N LEU A 148 7.38 -8.79 -11.90
CA LEU A 148 6.96 -7.46 -12.36
C LEU A 148 8.20 -6.57 -12.49
N SER A 149 8.44 -6.07 -13.70
CA SER A 149 9.02 -4.74 -13.93
C SER A 149 7.95 -3.80 -14.46
#